data_AF-A0A395IJ67-F1
#
_entry.id   AF-A0A395IJ67-F1
#
_cell.length_a   1.000
_cell.length_b   1.000
_cell.length_c   1.000
_cell.angle_alpha   90.00
_cell.angle_beta   90.00
_cell.angle_gamma   90.00
#
_symmetry.space_group_name_H-M   'P 1'
#
loop_
_entity.id
_entity.type
_entity.pdbx_description
1 polymer ?
#
loop_
_entity_poly.entity_id
_entity_poly.type
_entity_poly.pdbx_seq_one_letter_code
_entity_poly.pdbx_strand_id
1 'polypeptide(L)'
;MTEALRKIENAIPAGRGITVNLIYVNPRAMQWQIPLLGQLRAEGVPIEGLTIGAGVPSIEVAQEYIETLGLKHIAFKPGSVEAIQAVINIAKANPTFPVILQWTGGRGGGHHSFEDFHQPILSMYSRIRRQENVLLVAGSGFGGAEDTYPYITGEWSRNYGYPPMPFDGCLFGSRVMTAKEALTSKNAKKAITEAEGLDDAAWEKTYKGPAGGVITVRSEMGEPIHKLATRGVKFWAEMDAKIFSLPKEKRVPELKKNRDYIIKKLNDDFQKVWFGRNKAGETVDLEDMTYGEVVRRMVDLMYVKHESRWIDKSYIKLTGDFIRRVEERFTTGQGKPSLLQSYSDLEDPYPTRRGQKPTTFVPSLDENFEFFFKKDSLWQSEDLEAVIGQDVGRTCILQGPMAVKYSKVVDEPIKEILDGVHNSHIKSLTQDIYGLFVEITHPNDPSKTVITVKEQPRPNHYVTVIDVKLVGKNEILVNMIKDTTAVGKPVSLPLKFTYHPEAGYAPIREVMGDRNDRIKEFYWRAWFGDEALDLEASVTGIFNGGKATITSEAINDFVHAVGNTGEAFVDRPGKEVFAPMDFAIVVGWKAITKPIFPRTIDGDLLKLVHLSNGFRMIPGSRAIEEG
;
A
#
# COMPACT_ATOMS: atom_id res chain seq x y z
N MET A 1 2.91 -12.62 -20.22
CA MET A 1 2.10 -11.64 -19.47
C MET A 1 0.61 -11.81 -19.75
N THR A 2 0.16 -11.72 -21.01
CA THR A 2 -1.25 -11.95 -21.42
C THR A 2 -1.88 -13.19 -20.78
N GLU A 3 -1.26 -14.36 -20.95
CA GLU A 3 -1.74 -15.62 -20.38
C GLU A 3 -1.91 -15.57 -18.84
N ALA A 4 -0.96 -14.94 -18.13
CA ALA A 4 -1.03 -14.78 -16.69
C ALA A 4 -2.16 -13.83 -16.26
N LEU A 5 -2.37 -12.73 -16.98
CA LEU A 5 -3.48 -11.80 -16.71
C LEU A 5 -4.84 -12.47 -16.98
N ARG A 6 -4.98 -13.22 -18.08
CA ARG A 6 -6.19 -13.99 -18.38
C ARG A 6 -6.42 -15.15 -17.40
N LYS A 7 -5.36 -15.75 -16.86
CA LYS A 7 -5.46 -16.74 -15.77
C LYS A 7 -5.98 -16.11 -14.47
N ILE A 8 -5.57 -14.88 -14.15
CA ILE A 8 -6.07 -14.14 -12.99
C ILE A 8 -7.53 -13.71 -13.21
N GLU A 9 -7.85 -13.13 -14.37
CA GLU A 9 -9.21 -12.77 -14.82
C GLU A 9 -10.21 -13.92 -14.62
N ASN A 10 -9.85 -15.14 -15.04
CA ASN A 10 -10.69 -16.33 -14.90
C ASN A 10 -10.74 -16.93 -13.48
N ALA A 11 -9.91 -16.45 -12.55
CA ALA A 11 -9.79 -16.99 -11.19
C ALA A 11 -10.34 -16.05 -10.10
N ILE A 12 -10.48 -14.75 -10.38
CA ILE A 12 -11.01 -13.77 -9.43
C ILE A 12 -12.55 -13.67 -9.53
N PRO A 13 -13.26 -13.34 -8.43
CA PRO A 13 -14.69 -13.06 -8.49
C PRO A 13 -15.01 -11.88 -9.42
N ALA A 14 -16.17 -11.96 -10.09
CA ALA A 14 -16.65 -10.88 -10.97
C ALA A 14 -16.69 -9.53 -10.23
N GLY A 15 -16.30 -8.46 -10.93
CA GLY A 15 -16.21 -7.10 -10.35
C GLY A 15 -14.97 -6.83 -9.51
N ARG A 16 -13.99 -7.75 -9.44
CA ARG A 16 -12.66 -7.49 -8.87
C ARG A 16 -11.69 -7.00 -9.95
N GLY A 17 -10.90 -5.97 -9.61
CA GLY A 17 -9.89 -5.39 -10.49
C GLY A 17 -8.48 -5.95 -10.28
N ILE A 18 -7.65 -5.82 -11.31
CA ILE A 18 -6.23 -6.16 -11.34
C ILE A 18 -5.41 -4.86 -11.36
N THR A 19 -4.47 -4.71 -10.43
CA THR A 19 -3.43 -3.66 -10.49
C THR A 19 -2.10 -4.28 -10.89
N VAL A 20 -1.47 -3.78 -11.96
CA VAL A 20 -0.20 -4.34 -12.49
C VAL A 20 0.98 -3.48 -12.03
N ASN A 21 2.04 -4.08 -11.49
CA ASN A 21 3.28 -3.38 -11.14
C ASN A 21 4.34 -3.55 -12.23
N LEU A 22 4.80 -2.44 -12.82
CA LEU A 22 5.92 -2.40 -13.78
C LEU A 22 7.18 -1.76 -13.14
N ILE A 23 8.34 -1.95 -13.78
CA ILE A 23 9.65 -1.52 -13.29
C ILE A 23 10.26 -0.52 -14.27
N TYR A 24 10.31 0.76 -13.88
CA TYR A 24 10.59 1.87 -14.79
C TYR A 24 12.01 1.84 -15.39
N VAL A 25 13.02 1.48 -14.58
CA VAL A 25 14.42 1.30 -15.02
C VAL A 25 14.65 0.17 -16.02
N ASN A 26 13.61 -0.56 -16.46
CA ASN A 26 13.70 -1.51 -17.56
C ASN A 26 12.95 -0.98 -18.81
N PRO A 27 13.54 -0.05 -19.59
CA PRO A 27 12.88 0.57 -20.73
C PRO A 27 12.49 -0.45 -21.81
N ARG A 28 13.26 -1.54 -21.98
CA ARG A 28 12.92 -2.63 -22.90
C ARG A 28 11.65 -3.35 -22.47
N ALA A 29 11.36 -3.47 -21.18
CA ALA A 29 10.12 -4.03 -20.69
C ALA A 29 8.96 -3.05 -20.86
N MET A 30 9.14 -1.79 -20.42
CA MET A 30 8.13 -0.73 -20.56
C MET A 30 7.62 -0.57 -22.01
N GLN A 31 8.52 -0.64 -23.00
CA GLN A 31 8.22 -0.47 -24.43
C GLN A 31 7.15 -1.44 -24.96
N TRP A 32 7.05 -2.67 -24.44
CA TRP A 32 5.99 -3.62 -24.83
C TRP A 32 4.91 -3.78 -23.76
N GLN A 33 5.21 -3.54 -22.49
CA GLN A 33 4.26 -3.71 -21.39
C GLN A 33 3.15 -2.66 -21.43
N ILE A 34 3.48 -1.38 -21.65
CA ILE A 34 2.47 -0.31 -21.66
C ILE A 34 1.44 -0.51 -22.80
N PRO A 35 1.83 -0.71 -24.07
CA PRO A 35 0.86 -0.98 -25.14
C PRO A 35 0.04 -2.25 -24.90
N LEU A 36 0.65 -3.31 -24.34
CA LEU A 36 -0.05 -4.55 -24.03
C LEU A 36 -1.14 -4.36 -22.96
N LEU A 37 -0.88 -3.57 -21.92
CA LEU A 37 -1.90 -3.30 -20.89
C LEU A 37 -3.07 -2.49 -21.47
N GLY A 38 -2.79 -1.53 -22.35
CA GLY A 38 -3.83 -0.79 -23.07
C GLY A 38 -4.68 -1.71 -23.95
N GLN A 39 -4.04 -2.59 -24.74
CA GLN A 39 -4.73 -3.58 -25.57
C GLN A 39 -5.61 -4.52 -24.72
N LEU A 40 -5.05 -5.18 -23.69
CA LEU A 40 -5.79 -6.15 -22.88
C LEU A 40 -6.97 -5.52 -22.15
N ARG A 41 -6.84 -4.27 -21.74
CA ARG A 41 -7.94 -3.53 -21.11
C ARG A 41 -9.04 -3.17 -22.11
N ALA A 42 -8.69 -2.81 -23.34
CA ALA A 42 -9.65 -2.64 -24.44
C ALA A 42 -10.34 -3.96 -24.83
N GLU A 43 -9.67 -5.10 -24.66
CA GLU A 43 -10.24 -6.46 -24.78
C GLU A 43 -11.13 -6.88 -23.59
N GLY A 44 -11.33 -6.01 -22.59
CA GLY A 44 -12.21 -6.24 -21.45
C GLY A 44 -11.55 -6.88 -20.22
N VAL A 45 -10.24 -7.17 -20.24
CA VAL A 45 -9.52 -7.68 -19.06
C VAL A 45 -9.61 -6.63 -17.94
N PRO A 46 -9.98 -6.98 -16.69
CA PRO A 46 -10.31 -6.02 -15.62
C PRO A 46 -9.06 -5.37 -15.00
N ILE A 47 -8.22 -4.75 -15.82
CA ILE A 47 -7.06 -3.98 -15.41
C ILE A 47 -7.55 -2.61 -14.94
N GLU A 48 -7.49 -2.39 -13.63
CA GLU A 48 -8.00 -1.17 -12.99
C GLU A 48 -6.90 -0.19 -12.63
N GLY A 49 -5.66 -0.64 -12.45
CA GLY A 49 -4.56 0.27 -12.11
C GLY A 49 -3.17 -0.18 -12.53
N LEU A 50 -2.25 0.78 -12.48
CA LEU A 50 -0.84 0.62 -12.82
C LEU A 50 0.02 1.14 -11.67
N THR A 51 0.94 0.33 -11.18
CA THR A 51 1.99 0.76 -10.23
C THR A 51 3.32 0.85 -10.95
N ILE A 52 3.96 2.01 -10.92
CA ILE A 52 5.32 2.21 -11.42
C ILE A 52 6.30 2.16 -10.24
N GLY A 53 7.15 1.14 -10.24
CA GLY A 53 8.22 0.94 -9.26
C GLY A 53 9.61 1.22 -9.83
N ALA A 54 10.57 1.41 -8.92
CA ALA A 54 11.98 1.70 -9.24
C ALA A 54 12.14 2.93 -10.16
N GLY A 55 11.52 4.04 -9.78
CA GLY A 55 11.54 5.30 -10.51
C GLY A 55 10.16 5.97 -10.52
N VAL A 56 10.16 7.27 -10.77
CA VAL A 56 8.95 8.06 -11.06
C VAL A 56 9.15 8.64 -12.48
N PRO A 57 8.19 8.46 -13.40
CA PRO A 57 8.28 9.02 -14.75
C PRO A 57 8.19 10.56 -14.74
N SER A 58 8.43 11.18 -15.90
CA SER A 58 8.12 12.60 -16.08
C SER A 58 6.60 12.83 -16.09
N ILE A 59 6.17 14.10 -15.98
CA ILE A 59 4.75 14.46 -15.94
C ILE A 59 4.05 14.03 -17.23
N GLU A 60 4.71 14.25 -18.37
CA GLU A 60 4.19 13.96 -19.71
C GLU A 60 3.97 12.45 -19.90
N VAL A 61 4.95 11.64 -19.49
CA VAL A 61 4.85 10.16 -19.56
C VAL A 61 3.80 9.62 -18.58
N ALA A 62 3.68 10.21 -17.39
CA ALA A 62 2.63 9.84 -16.45
C ALA A 62 1.23 10.19 -16.97
N GLN A 63 1.07 11.37 -17.57
CA GLN A 63 -0.17 11.85 -18.16
C GLN A 63 -0.58 10.98 -19.36
N GLU A 64 0.36 10.60 -20.24
CA GLU A 64 0.10 9.63 -21.31
C GLU A 64 -0.50 8.33 -20.76
N TYR A 65 0.04 7.78 -19.67
CA TYR A 65 -0.48 6.54 -19.06
C TYR A 65 -1.87 6.73 -18.44
N ILE A 66 -2.15 7.89 -17.85
CA ILE A 66 -3.45 8.23 -17.26
C ILE A 66 -4.52 8.35 -18.35
N GLU A 67 -4.23 9.11 -19.41
CA GLU A 67 -5.18 9.43 -20.48
C GLU A 67 -5.44 8.24 -21.42
N THR A 68 -4.38 7.51 -21.82
CA THR A 68 -4.49 6.49 -22.89
C THR A 68 -4.90 5.10 -22.39
N LEU A 69 -4.52 4.71 -21.16
CA LEU A 69 -4.85 3.41 -20.62
C LEU A 69 -6.25 3.40 -19.98
N GLY A 70 -6.79 4.57 -19.61
CA GLY A 70 -8.14 4.75 -19.04
C GLY A 70 -8.35 4.10 -17.67
N LEU A 71 -7.28 3.90 -16.91
CA LEU A 71 -7.25 3.24 -15.60
C LEU A 71 -8.16 3.94 -14.57
N LYS A 72 -8.45 3.29 -13.44
CA LYS A 72 -9.13 3.91 -12.28
C LYS A 72 -8.16 4.62 -11.35
N HIS A 73 -6.91 4.15 -11.27
CA HIS A 73 -5.85 4.72 -10.45
C HIS A 73 -4.47 4.43 -11.02
N ILE A 74 -3.50 5.28 -10.67
CA ILE A 74 -2.08 5.05 -10.92
C ILE A 74 -1.33 5.15 -9.58
N ALA A 75 -0.28 4.37 -9.43
CA ALA A 75 0.52 4.34 -8.21
C ALA A 75 2.01 4.50 -8.52
N PHE A 76 2.72 5.17 -7.62
CA PHE A 76 4.17 5.39 -7.73
C PHE A 76 4.86 5.00 -6.43
N LYS A 77 6.08 4.46 -6.54
CA LYS A 77 6.94 4.12 -5.40
C LYS A 77 8.13 5.10 -5.34
N PRO A 78 7.94 6.34 -4.84
CA PRO A 78 9.04 7.28 -4.66
C PRO A 78 9.98 6.78 -3.55
N GLY A 79 11.28 6.92 -3.77
CA GLY A 79 12.32 6.52 -2.82
C GLY A 79 13.16 7.67 -2.25
N SER A 80 12.78 8.93 -2.51
CA SER A 80 13.41 10.15 -1.99
C SER A 80 12.40 11.31 -1.93
N VAL A 81 12.79 12.44 -1.31
CA VAL A 81 11.99 13.67 -1.22
C VAL A 81 11.68 14.26 -2.60
N GLU A 82 12.65 14.24 -3.52
CA GLU A 82 12.50 14.71 -4.91
C GLU A 82 11.52 13.83 -5.68
N ALA A 83 11.58 12.51 -5.47
CA ALA A 83 10.64 11.57 -6.06
C ALA A 83 9.22 11.76 -5.51
N ILE A 84 9.06 12.03 -4.20
CA ILE A 84 7.77 12.45 -3.62
C ILE A 84 7.26 13.71 -4.31
N GLN A 85 8.13 14.71 -4.54
CA GLN A 85 7.73 15.94 -5.21
C GLN A 85 7.35 15.71 -6.68
N ALA A 86 8.00 14.79 -7.39
CA ALA A 86 7.60 14.39 -8.73
C ALA A 86 6.19 13.80 -8.75
N VAL A 87 5.85 12.92 -7.79
CA VAL A 87 4.48 12.38 -7.64
C VAL A 87 3.47 13.48 -7.35
N ILE A 88 3.79 14.44 -6.47
CA ILE A 88 2.93 15.62 -6.21
C ILE A 88 2.71 16.44 -7.49
N ASN A 89 3.74 16.63 -8.32
CA ASN A 89 3.61 17.35 -9.58
C ASN A 89 2.71 16.62 -10.59
N ILE A 90 2.82 15.28 -10.67
CA ILE A 90 1.95 14.43 -11.51
C ILE A 90 0.49 14.53 -11.03
N ALA A 91 0.25 14.42 -9.72
CA ALA A 91 -1.08 14.53 -9.14
C ALA A 91 -1.70 15.91 -9.38
N LYS A 92 -0.90 16.98 -9.26
CA LYS A 92 -1.30 18.37 -9.55
C LYS A 92 -1.72 18.58 -11.02
N ALA A 93 -1.04 17.91 -11.96
CA ALA A 93 -1.38 17.94 -13.37
C ALA A 93 -2.66 17.15 -13.71
N ASN A 94 -3.06 16.21 -12.84
CA ASN A 94 -4.20 15.31 -13.06
C ASN A 94 -5.18 15.37 -11.86
N PRO A 95 -5.73 16.54 -11.49
CA PRO A 95 -6.30 16.80 -10.16
C PRO A 95 -7.57 15.99 -9.83
N THR A 96 -8.24 15.42 -10.83
CA THR A 96 -9.42 14.54 -10.64
C THR A 96 -9.08 13.05 -10.67
N PHE A 97 -7.83 12.68 -10.99
CA PHE A 97 -7.40 11.29 -11.15
C PHE A 97 -6.73 10.76 -9.88
N PRO A 98 -7.13 9.60 -9.33
CA PRO A 98 -6.51 9.02 -8.14
C PRO A 98 -5.04 8.61 -8.34
N VAL A 99 -4.15 9.20 -7.53
CA VAL A 99 -2.71 8.90 -7.51
C VAL A 99 -2.33 8.29 -6.17
N ILE A 100 -1.87 7.04 -6.15
CA ILE A 100 -1.44 6.35 -4.93
C ILE A 100 0.07 6.52 -4.73
N LEU A 101 0.46 7.26 -3.71
CA LEU A 101 1.86 7.40 -3.29
C LEU A 101 2.21 6.27 -2.33
N GLN A 102 2.86 5.23 -2.84
CA GLN A 102 3.31 4.06 -2.08
C GLN A 102 4.70 4.35 -1.51
N TRP A 103 4.76 4.95 -0.32
CA TRP A 103 6.02 5.33 0.30
C TRP A 103 6.77 4.12 0.87
N THR A 104 8.05 3.99 0.50
CA THR A 104 8.94 2.94 1.02
C THR A 104 10.33 3.49 1.31
N GLY A 105 10.74 3.46 2.57
CA GLY A 105 12.10 3.78 3.02
C GLY A 105 13.06 2.59 2.93
N GLY A 106 14.31 2.80 3.34
CA GLY A 106 15.40 1.84 3.19
C GLY A 106 15.21 0.51 3.93
N ARG A 107 14.41 0.50 5.00
CA ARG A 107 14.08 -0.70 5.82
C ARG A 107 13.23 -1.77 5.12
N GLY A 108 12.86 -1.56 3.85
CA GLY A 108 12.09 -2.49 3.03
C GLY A 108 12.87 -3.72 2.53
N GLY A 109 12.17 -4.73 2.03
CA GLY A 109 12.77 -5.92 1.41
C GLY A 109 12.94 -5.78 -0.10
N GLY A 110 13.93 -6.47 -0.68
CA GLY A 110 14.26 -6.34 -2.10
C GLY A 110 15.14 -5.13 -2.38
N HIS A 111 15.02 -4.50 -3.55
CA HIS A 111 15.70 -3.24 -3.84
C HIS A 111 15.13 -2.15 -2.93
N HIS A 112 16.00 -1.36 -2.29
CA HIS A 112 15.60 -0.34 -1.32
C HIS A 112 16.35 0.98 -1.53
N SER A 113 15.83 2.05 -0.92
CA SER A 113 16.53 3.34 -0.84
C SER A 113 17.56 3.34 0.30
N PHE A 114 18.32 4.43 0.40
CA PHE A 114 19.15 4.74 1.56
C PHE A 114 18.43 5.61 2.60
N GLU A 115 17.19 6.01 2.32
CA GLU A 115 16.43 6.96 3.13
C GLU A 115 15.88 6.33 4.41
N ASP A 116 15.85 7.12 5.49
CA ASP A 116 14.98 6.84 6.64
C ASP A 116 13.51 6.78 6.21
N PHE A 117 12.69 6.01 6.94
CA PHE A 117 11.28 5.90 6.66
C PHE A 117 10.49 7.17 7.04
N HIS A 118 10.90 7.90 8.06
CA HIS A 118 10.07 8.94 8.69
C HIS A 118 10.42 10.34 8.19
N GLN A 119 11.70 10.72 8.12
CA GLN A 119 12.14 12.08 7.77
C GLN A 119 11.60 12.59 6.41
N PRO A 120 11.58 11.80 5.31
CA PRO A 120 11.03 12.26 4.04
C PRO A 120 9.51 12.51 4.09
N ILE A 121 8.78 11.78 4.93
CA ILE A 121 7.35 12.01 5.12
C ILE A 121 7.11 13.19 6.06
N LEU A 122 7.81 13.30 7.19
CA LEU A 122 7.66 14.45 8.11
C LEU A 122 7.83 15.80 7.38
N SER A 123 8.78 15.89 6.46
CA SER A 123 9.03 17.09 5.65
C SER A 123 8.01 17.31 4.52
N MET A 124 7.41 16.25 3.96
CA MET A 124 6.54 16.33 2.77
C MET A 124 5.04 16.14 3.04
N TYR A 125 4.64 15.65 4.22
CA TYR A 125 3.26 15.28 4.54
C TYR A 125 2.26 16.42 4.28
N SER A 126 2.57 17.65 4.72
CA SER A 126 1.72 18.82 4.45
C SER A 126 1.56 19.13 2.96
N ARG A 127 2.57 18.84 2.12
CA ARG A 127 2.52 19.06 0.67
C ARG A 127 1.73 17.96 -0.03
N ILE A 128 1.87 16.71 0.43
CA ILE A 128 1.07 15.57 -0.01
C ILE A 128 -0.41 15.84 0.28
N ARG A 129 -0.76 16.19 1.52
CA ARG A 129 -2.15 16.46 1.96
C ARG A 129 -2.80 17.72 1.36
N ARG A 130 -2.04 18.55 0.62
CA ARG A 130 -2.62 19.63 -0.22
C ARG A 130 -3.14 19.14 -1.57
N GLN A 131 -2.93 17.88 -1.94
CA GLN A 131 -3.43 17.29 -3.18
C GLN A 131 -4.50 16.25 -2.82
N GLU A 132 -5.77 16.62 -2.96
CA GLU A 132 -6.91 15.80 -2.52
C GLU A 132 -7.00 14.45 -3.25
N ASN A 133 -6.42 14.35 -4.44
CA ASN A 133 -6.36 13.14 -5.24
C ASN A 133 -5.18 12.20 -4.90
N VAL A 134 -4.33 12.53 -3.91
CA VAL A 134 -3.20 11.70 -3.50
C VAL A 134 -3.54 10.82 -2.30
N LEU A 135 -3.55 9.50 -2.53
CA LEU A 135 -3.68 8.48 -1.50
C LEU A 135 -2.29 8.06 -1.00
N LEU A 136 -1.96 8.37 0.24
CA LEU A 136 -0.67 8.11 0.87
C LEU A 136 -0.66 6.75 1.58
N VAL A 137 0.08 5.79 1.03
CA VAL A 137 0.17 4.40 1.53
C VAL A 137 1.53 4.13 2.15
N ALA A 138 1.53 3.61 3.38
CA ALA A 138 2.74 3.26 4.13
C ALA A 138 3.27 1.87 3.72
N GLY A 139 4.56 1.76 3.39
CA GLY A 139 5.22 0.49 3.10
C GLY A 139 6.50 0.26 3.90
N SER A 140 7.35 -0.65 3.41
CA SER A 140 8.68 -0.98 3.96
C SER A 140 8.71 -1.34 5.47
N GLY A 141 8.64 -2.63 5.78
CA GLY A 141 8.92 -3.17 7.12
C GLY A 141 7.70 -3.67 7.90
N PHE A 142 6.48 -3.40 7.43
CA PHE A 142 5.25 -3.80 8.12
C PHE A 142 4.93 -5.29 8.04
N GLY A 143 4.31 -5.83 9.09
CA GLY A 143 3.81 -7.20 9.09
C GLY A 143 2.74 -7.59 10.12
N GLY A 144 2.30 -6.68 10.99
CA GLY A 144 1.22 -6.89 11.94
C GLY A 144 0.22 -5.74 11.98
N ALA A 145 -0.63 -5.75 13.02
CA ALA A 145 -1.50 -4.61 13.34
C ALA A 145 -0.80 -3.63 14.29
N GLU A 146 -0.08 -4.12 15.29
CA GLU A 146 0.61 -3.32 16.31
C GLU A 146 1.61 -2.31 15.71
N ASP A 147 2.28 -2.68 14.63
CA ASP A 147 3.28 -1.84 13.95
C ASP A 147 2.70 -0.92 12.88
N THR A 148 1.54 -1.26 12.31
CA THR A 148 0.86 -0.43 11.29
C THR A 148 -0.16 0.53 11.88
N TYR A 149 -0.79 0.17 13.00
CA TYR A 149 -1.88 0.93 13.58
C TYR A 149 -1.52 2.38 13.96
N PRO A 150 -0.34 2.68 14.57
CA PRO A 150 0.10 4.06 14.80
C PRO A 150 0.25 4.91 13.53
N TYR A 151 0.39 4.28 12.36
CA TYR A 151 0.43 4.96 11.07
C TYR A 151 -0.98 5.20 10.51
N ILE A 152 -1.95 4.33 10.79
CA ILE A 152 -3.37 4.54 10.44
C ILE A 152 -3.98 5.66 11.29
N THR A 153 -3.74 5.67 12.61
CA THR A 153 -4.19 6.77 13.50
C THR A 153 -3.38 8.04 13.33
N GLY A 154 -2.16 7.93 12.79
CA GLY A 154 -1.22 9.03 12.63
C GLY A 154 -0.41 9.37 13.88
N GLU A 155 -0.60 8.67 14.99
CA GLU A 155 0.09 8.98 16.26
C GLU A 155 1.61 8.78 16.21
N TRP A 156 2.12 8.01 15.25
CA TRP A 156 3.57 7.79 15.03
C TRP A 156 4.39 9.10 14.99
N SER A 157 3.83 10.18 14.45
CA SER A 157 4.51 11.47 14.26
C SER A 157 4.70 12.24 15.57
N ARG A 158 3.92 11.94 16.62
CA ARG A 158 4.07 12.56 17.96
C ARG A 158 5.43 12.26 18.58
N ASN A 159 6.00 11.08 18.29
CA ASN A 159 7.35 10.69 18.73
C ASN A 159 8.45 11.61 18.16
N TYR A 160 8.15 12.38 17.12
CA TYR A 160 9.06 13.35 16.49
C TYR A 160 8.67 14.81 16.79
N GLY A 161 7.70 15.05 17.68
CA GLY A 161 7.21 16.38 18.03
C GLY A 161 6.21 17.00 17.03
N TYR A 162 5.62 16.19 16.15
CA TYR A 162 4.67 16.65 15.13
C TYR A 162 3.20 16.33 15.49
N PRO A 163 2.21 17.06 14.94
CA PRO A 163 0.79 16.67 14.99
C PRO A 163 0.56 15.30 14.34
N PRO A 164 -0.54 14.59 14.64
CA PRO A 164 -0.86 13.30 14.02
C PRO A 164 -0.87 13.33 12.49
N MET A 165 -0.20 12.36 11.87
CA MET A 165 -0.04 12.23 10.41
C MET A 165 -0.57 10.88 9.90
N PRO A 166 -1.90 10.66 9.85
CA PRO A 166 -2.47 9.39 9.41
C PRO A 166 -2.09 9.05 7.96
N PHE A 167 -1.91 7.77 7.67
CA PHE A 167 -1.78 7.20 6.33
C PHE A 167 -3.12 6.61 5.87
N ASP A 168 -3.37 6.61 4.57
CA ASP A 168 -4.63 6.14 3.98
C ASP A 168 -4.68 4.60 3.82
N GLY A 169 -3.55 3.93 4.05
CA GLY A 169 -3.45 2.48 4.07
C GLY A 169 -2.01 2.00 4.22
N CYS A 170 -1.84 0.67 4.28
CA CYS A 170 -0.54 0.01 4.37
C CYS A 170 -0.36 -1.01 3.23
N LEU A 171 0.89 -1.23 2.81
CA LEU A 171 1.27 -2.30 1.88
C LEU A 171 2.22 -3.31 2.53
N PHE A 172 2.00 -4.59 2.23
CA PHE A 172 2.75 -5.72 2.78
C PHE A 172 3.53 -6.43 1.67
N GLY A 173 4.85 -6.49 1.79
CA GLY A 173 5.73 -7.25 0.89
C GLY A 173 6.25 -8.51 1.56
N SER A 174 7.37 -8.37 2.26
CA SER A 174 8.06 -9.45 2.99
C SER A 174 7.22 -10.27 3.98
N ARG A 175 6.10 -9.73 4.50
CA ARG A 175 5.17 -10.46 5.37
C ARG A 175 4.44 -11.59 4.65
N VAL A 176 4.14 -11.44 3.36
CA VAL A 176 3.27 -12.36 2.61
C VAL A 176 4.04 -13.46 1.86
N MET A 177 5.37 -13.42 1.86
CA MET A 177 6.21 -14.43 1.18
C MET A 177 6.15 -15.84 1.85
N THR A 178 5.68 -15.92 3.09
CA THR A 178 5.47 -17.19 3.80
C THR A 178 4.04 -17.73 3.66
N ALA A 179 3.16 -16.99 2.98
CA ALA A 179 1.76 -17.36 2.82
C ALA A 179 1.60 -18.67 2.03
N LYS A 180 0.55 -19.44 2.32
CA LYS A 180 0.28 -20.75 1.70
C LYS A 180 0.25 -20.69 0.17
N GLU A 181 -0.39 -19.67 -0.37
CA GLU A 181 -0.62 -19.46 -1.80
C GLU A 181 0.62 -18.90 -2.54
N ALA A 182 1.66 -18.48 -1.81
CA ALA A 182 2.92 -18.03 -2.40
C ALA A 182 3.76 -19.22 -2.90
N LEU A 183 4.34 -19.08 -4.10
CA LEU A 183 5.16 -20.11 -4.76
C LEU A 183 6.58 -20.25 -4.19
N THR A 184 6.96 -19.43 -3.20
CA THR A 184 8.22 -19.57 -2.45
C THR A 184 8.37 -21.00 -1.94
N SER A 185 9.48 -21.67 -2.26
CA SER A 185 9.66 -23.09 -1.93
C SER A 185 9.60 -23.32 -0.41
N LYS A 186 9.13 -24.49 0.03
CA LYS A 186 8.91 -24.79 1.46
C LYS A 186 10.12 -24.53 2.36
N ASN A 187 11.32 -24.90 1.91
CA ASN A 187 12.56 -24.64 2.66
C ASN A 187 12.95 -23.16 2.67
N ALA A 188 12.59 -22.39 1.63
CA ALA A 188 12.74 -20.93 1.62
C ALA A 188 11.75 -20.26 2.59
N LYS A 189 10.48 -20.69 2.63
CA LYS A 189 9.52 -20.24 3.66
C LYS A 189 10.04 -20.52 5.08
N LYS A 190 10.57 -21.73 5.32
CA LYS A 190 11.19 -22.09 6.62
C LYS A 190 12.36 -21.16 6.98
N ALA A 191 13.30 -20.96 6.06
CA ALA A 191 14.44 -20.06 6.27
C ALA A 191 14.03 -18.61 6.52
N ILE A 192 12.91 -18.15 5.93
CA ILE A 192 12.31 -16.84 6.25
C ILE A 192 11.79 -16.84 7.70
N THR A 193 11.06 -17.87 8.14
CA THR A 193 10.53 -17.92 9.51
C THR A 193 11.60 -17.98 10.61
N GLU A 194 12.74 -18.61 10.30
CA GLU A 194 13.91 -18.73 11.18
C GLU A 194 14.69 -17.42 11.37
N ALA A 195 14.50 -16.41 10.51
CA ALA A 195 15.16 -15.12 10.68
C ALA A 195 14.49 -14.28 11.80
N GLU A 196 15.33 -13.77 12.71
CA GLU A 196 14.89 -12.99 13.88
C GLU A 196 14.23 -11.67 13.48
N GLY A 197 14.76 -11.00 12.45
CA GLY A 197 14.42 -9.62 12.07
C GLY A 197 15.10 -8.57 12.94
N LEU A 198 14.77 -7.31 12.68
CA LEU A 198 15.32 -6.13 13.34
C LEU A 198 14.22 -5.13 13.69
N ASP A 199 14.49 -4.30 14.68
CA ASP A 199 13.76 -3.05 14.89
C ASP A 199 14.33 -1.93 14.04
N ASP A 200 13.55 -0.86 13.90
CA ASP A 200 13.82 0.27 12.99
C ASP A 200 15.20 0.89 13.24
N ALA A 201 15.52 1.24 14.49
CA ALA A 201 16.81 1.81 14.88
C ALA A 201 18.04 0.89 14.63
N ALA A 202 17.83 -0.35 14.16
CA ALA A 202 18.87 -1.31 13.85
C ALA A 202 18.98 -1.67 12.35
N TRP A 203 18.06 -1.22 11.47
CA TRP A 203 17.98 -1.74 10.10
C TRP A 203 19.26 -1.50 9.29
N GLU A 204 19.93 -0.35 9.43
CA GLU A 204 21.18 -0.01 8.73
C GLU A 204 22.36 -0.97 9.02
N LYS A 205 22.28 -1.80 10.08
CA LYS A 205 23.33 -2.80 10.39
C LYS A 205 23.51 -3.80 9.24
N THR A 206 22.51 -4.01 8.39
CA THR A 206 22.55 -4.88 7.20
C THR A 206 23.61 -4.48 6.17
N TYR A 207 24.02 -3.20 6.11
CA TYR A 207 25.12 -2.74 5.25
C TYR A 207 26.51 -3.19 5.73
N LYS A 208 26.66 -3.52 7.02
CA LYS A 208 27.93 -3.96 7.62
C LYS A 208 28.09 -5.49 7.63
N GLY A 209 27.00 -6.22 7.43
CA GLY A 209 26.98 -7.68 7.45
C GLY A 209 25.59 -8.23 7.80
N PRO A 210 25.49 -9.54 8.10
CA PRO A 210 24.23 -10.16 8.53
C PRO A 210 23.71 -9.56 9.85
N ALA A 211 22.47 -9.10 9.86
CA ALA A 211 21.77 -8.58 11.03
C ALA A 211 20.29 -9.03 10.98
N GLY A 212 19.79 -9.64 12.06
CA GLY A 212 18.41 -10.18 12.11
C GLY A 212 18.11 -11.25 11.06
N GLY A 213 19.14 -11.94 10.54
CA GLY A 213 19.02 -12.89 9.43
C GLY A 213 19.00 -12.28 8.03
N VAL A 214 19.14 -10.94 7.88
CA VAL A 214 19.15 -10.22 6.60
C VAL A 214 20.49 -9.50 6.39
N ILE A 215 20.87 -9.28 5.12
CA ILE A 215 22.08 -8.54 4.72
C ILE A 215 21.79 -7.72 3.46
N THR A 216 22.48 -6.59 3.31
CA THR A 216 22.45 -5.78 2.08
C THR A 216 23.58 -6.18 1.14
N VAL A 217 23.24 -6.40 -0.14
CA VAL A 217 24.22 -6.60 -1.23
C VAL A 217 23.94 -5.63 -2.37
N ARG A 218 24.88 -5.45 -3.30
CA ARG A 218 24.69 -4.58 -4.47
C ARG A 218 24.18 -5.37 -5.67
N SER A 219 23.25 -4.77 -6.41
CA SER A 219 22.78 -5.24 -7.71
C SER A 219 23.91 -5.26 -8.77
N GLU A 220 23.59 -5.66 -9.99
CA GLU A 220 24.44 -5.48 -11.19
C GLU A 220 24.61 -4.00 -11.58
N MET A 221 23.64 -3.15 -11.24
CA MET A 221 23.60 -1.71 -11.55
C MET A 221 24.06 -0.84 -10.36
N GLY A 222 24.30 -1.44 -9.19
CA GLY A 222 24.94 -0.83 -8.02
C GLY A 222 24.02 -0.45 -6.86
N GLU A 223 22.69 -0.51 -7.06
CA GLU A 223 21.68 -0.23 -6.02
C GLU A 223 21.67 -1.32 -4.94
N PRO A 224 21.28 -0.99 -3.69
CA PRO A 224 21.29 -1.94 -2.60
C PRO A 224 20.05 -2.85 -2.63
N ILE A 225 20.24 -4.11 -2.23
CA ILE A 225 19.20 -5.15 -2.17
C ILE A 225 19.27 -5.85 -0.81
N HIS A 226 18.19 -5.80 -0.05
CA HIS A 226 18.02 -6.59 1.16
C HIS A 226 17.64 -8.04 0.81
N LYS A 227 18.47 -8.98 1.29
CA LYS A 227 18.32 -10.43 1.08
C LYS A 227 18.51 -11.19 2.39
N LEU A 228 17.86 -12.34 2.52
CA LEU A 228 18.14 -13.29 3.60
C LEU A 228 19.62 -13.72 3.56
N ALA A 229 20.28 -13.75 4.71
CA ALA A 229 21.73 -13.95 4.84
C ALA A 229 22.15 -15.43 4.74
N THR A 230 21.76 -16.08 3.65
CA THR A 230 22.16 -17.44 3.26
C THR A 230 23.67 -17.52 3.00
N ARG A 231 24.24 -18.73 2.84
CA ARG A 231 25.67 -18.90 2.52
C ARG A 231 26.00 -18.27 1.15
N GLY A 232 25.12 -18.43 0.17
CA GLY A 232 25.25 -17.82 -1.15
C GLY A 232 25.19 -16.30 -1.13
N VAL A 233 24.29 -15.70 -0.36
CA VAL A 233 24.20 -14.25 -0.22
C VAL A 233 25.39 -13.67 0.58
N LYS A 234 25.87 -14.38 1.60
CA LYS A 234 27.11 -14.01 2.30
C LYS A 234 28.34 -14.04 1.37
N PHE A 235 28.41 -15.02 0.46
CA PHE A 235 29.45 -15.06 -0.57
C PHE A 235 29.27 -13.93 -1.61
N TRP A 236 28.04 -13.56 -1.98
CA TRP A 236 27.78 -12.37 -2.79
C TRP A 236 28.33 -11.10 -2.12
N ALA A 237 28.01 -10.88 -0.84
CA ALA A 237 28.53 -9.73 -0.09
C ALA A 237 30.07 -9.70 -0.05
N GLU A 238 30.71 -10.87 0.06
CA GLU A 238 32.16 -11.00 -0.01
C GLU A 238 32.72 -10.60 -1.40
N MET A 239 32.07 -11.03 -2.49
CA MET A 239 32.47 -10.66 -3.85
C MET A 239 32.22 -9.17 -4.15
N ASP A 240 31.13 -8.58 -3.64
CA ASP A 240 30.90 -7.13 -3.68
C ASP A 240 32.04 -6.37 -2.99
N ALA A 241 32.44 -6.80 -1.80
CA ALA A 241 33.49 -6.15 -1.02
C ALA A 241 34.90 -6.31 -1.61
N LYS A 242 35.25 -7.51 -2.10
CA LYS A 242 36.62 -7.84 -2.55
C LYS A 242 36.87 -7.63 -4.04
N ILE A 243 35.88 -7.88 -4.90
CA ILE A 243 36.05 -7.93 -6.36
C ILE A 243 35.28 -6.80 -7.05
N PHE A 244 33.97 -6.70 -6.83
CA PHE A 244 33.14 -5.76 -7.60
C PHE A 244 33.32 -4.29 -7.15
N SER A 245 33.84 -4.05 -5.94
CA SER A 245 34.32 -2.75 -5.49
C SER A 245 35.55 -2.23 -6.26
N LEU A 246 36.31 -3.11 -6.91
CA LEU A 246 37.56 -2.75 -7.61
C LEU A 246 37.27 -2.09 -8.97
N PRO A 247 38.14 -1.14 -9.40
CA PRO A 247 38.20 -0.67 -10.79
C PRO A 247 38.27 -1.84 -11.78
N LYS A 248 37.60 -1.72 -12.93
CA LYS A 248 37.38 -2.83 -13.88
C LYS A 248 38.68 -3.52 -14.29
N GLU A 249 39.73 -2.74 -14.54
CA GLU A 249 41.06 -3.18 -14.94
C GLU A 249 41.81 -4.00 -13.85
N LYS A 250 41.40 -3.88 -12.57
CA LYS A 250 41.97 -4.65 -11.45
C LYS A 250 41.19 -5.92 -11.12
N ARG A 251 39.96 -6.06 -11.63
CA ARG A 251 39.08 -7.20 -11.30
C ARG A 251 39.63 -8.54 -11.80
N VAL A 252 39.98 -8.65 -13.08
CA VAL A 252 40.48 -9.92 -13.67
C VAL A 252 41.79 -10.39 -13.02
N PRO A 253 42.79 -9.53 -12.74
CA PRO A 253 43.95 -9.91 -11.93
C PRO A 253 43.60 -10.47 -10.54
N GLU A 254 42.72 -9.83 -9.78
CA GLU A 254 42.34 -10.30 -8.44
C GLU A 254 41.47 -11.57 -8.50
N LEU A 255 40.62 -11.73 -9.52
CA LEU A 255 39.90 -12.98 -9.80
C LEU A 255 40.86 -14.15 -10.02
N LYS A 256 41.90 -13.97 -10.85
CA LYS A 256 42.92 -15.01 -11.11
C LYS A 256 43.68 -15.38 -9.83
N LYS A 257 44.04 -14.39 -9.02
CA LYS A 257 44.72 -14.60 -7.72
C LYS A 257 43.88 -15.38 -6.70
N ASN A 258 42.56 -15.24 -6.73
CA ASN A 258 41.64 -15.93 -5.81
C ASN A 258 40.87 -17.08 -6.49
N ARG A 259 41.30 -17.53 -7.68
CA ARG A 259 40.54 -18.45 -8.55
C ARG A 259 39.97 -19.66 -7.81
N ASP A 260 40.84 -20.44 -7.18
CA ASP A 260 40.45 -21.74 -6.60
C ASP A 260 39.53 -21.56 -5.38
N TYR A 261 39.72 -20.48 -4.62
CA TYR A 261 38.82 -20.07 -3.55
C TYR A 261 37.44 -19.71 -4.08
N ILE A 262 37.38 -18.87 -5.12
CA ILE A 262 36.12 -18.44 -5.74
C ILE A 262 35.37 -19.63 -6.32
N ILE A 263 36.05 -20.51 -7.06
CA ILE A 263 35.44 -21.71 -7.65
C ILE A 263 34.93 -22.66 -6.56
N LYS A 264 35.70 -22.89 -5.48
CA LYS A 264 35.24 -23.66 -4.33
C LYS A 264 33.96 -23.06 -3.73
N LYS A 265 33.91 -21.75 -3.50
CA LYS A 265 32.74 -21.06 -2.93
C LYS A 265 31.53 -21.07 -3.87
N LEU A 266 31.73 -20.95 -5.19
CA LEU A 266 30.65 -21.15 -6.18
C LEU A 266 30.06 -22.56 -6.08
N ASN A 267 30.92 -23.58 -5.99
CA ASN A 267 30.51 -24.98 -5.92
C ASN A 267 29.87 -25.36 -4.57
N ASP A 268 30.33 -24.83 -3.44
CA ASP A 268 29.86 -25.19 -2.11
C ASP A 268 28.67 -24.35 -1.63
N ASP A 269 28.68 -23.04 -1.92
CA ASP A 269 27.82 -22.05 -1.26
C ASP A 269 26.89 -21.28 -2.19
N PHE A 270 27.09 -21.26 -3.50
CA PHE A 270 26.30 -20.41 -4.40
C PHE A 270 25.28 -21.20 -5.24
N GLN A 271 24.20 -20.52 -5.66
CA GLN A 271 23.16 -21.10 -6.54
C GLN A 271 23.63 -21.26 -7.99
N LYS A 272 24.66 -20.51 -8.40
CA LYS A 272 25.34 -20.69 -9.68
C LYS A 272 26.71 -21.29 -9.45
N VAL A 273 26.81 -22.59 -9.66
CA VAL A 273 28.07 -23.34 -9.51
C VAL A 273 29.05 -23.01 -10.64
N TRP A 274 30.31 -23.39 -10.46
CA TRP A 274 31.29 -23.37 -11.55
C TRP A 274 30.90 -24.43 -12.60
N PHE A 275 30.99 -24.06 -13.88
CA PHE A 275 30.66 -25.01 -14.95
C PHE A 275 31.67 -26.14 -15.03
N GLY A 276 32.97 -25.81 -15.10
CA GLY A 276 34.04 -26.74 -15.45
C GLY A 276 34.18 -27.93 -14.50
N ARG A 277 33.82 -29.13 -14.97
CA ARG A 277 33.87 -30.37 -14.18
C ARG A 277 34.07 -31.60 -15.06
N ASN A 278 35.16 -32.33 -14.86
CA ASN A 278 35.46 -33.53 -15.64
C ASN A 278 34.63 -34.75 -15.19
N LYS A 279 34.76 -35.89 -15.89
CA LYS A 279 34.05 -37.14 -15.62
C LYS A 279 34.42 -37.78 -14.27
N ALA A 280 35.61 -37.52 -13.74
CA ALA A 280 35.99 -37.92 -12.39
C ALA A 280 35.29 -37.07 -11.30
N GLY A 281 34.62 -36.00 -11.69
CA GLY A 281 33.93 -35.07 -10.80
C GLY A 281 34.83 -33.97 -10.25
N GLU A 282 36.06 -33.85 -10.76
CA GLU A 282 37.07 -32.87 -10.38
C GLU A 282 36.78 -31.51 -11.04
N THR A 283 37.21 -30.44 -10.39
CA THR A 283 37.09 -29.08 -10.91
C THR A 283 38.19 -28.80 -11.93
N VAL A 284 37.82 -28.38 -13.13
CA VAL A 284 38.73 -28.07 -14.26
C VAL A 284 38.27 -26.78 -14.95
N ASP A 285 39.07 -26.22 -15.87
CA ASP A 285 38.60 -25.15 -16.76
C ASP A 285 37.79 -25.73 -17.94
N LEU A 286 37.11 -24.88 -18.72
CA LEU A 286 36.22 -25.32 -19.81
C LEU A 286 37.01 -25.96 -20.97
N GLU A 287 38.18 -25.41 -21.26
CA GLU A 287 39.15 -25.90 -22.24
C GLU A 287 39.72 -27.29 -21.93
N ASP A 288 39.72 -27.69 -20.64
CA ASP A 288 40.18 -29.01 -20.19
C ASP A 288 39.06 -30.09 -20.24
N MET A 289 37.84 -29.72 -20.62
CA MET A 289 36.72 -30.64 -20.74
C MET A 289 36.59 -31.19 -22.16
N THR A 290 36.34 -32.50 -22.28
CA THR A 290 35.89 -33.08 -23.55
C THR A 290 34.49 -32.59 -23.90
N TYR A 291 34.17 -32.52 -25.19
CA TYR A 291 32.82 -32.17 -25.66
C TYR A 291 31.71 -33.02 -25.02
N GLY A 292 31.96 -34.30 -24.75
CA GLY A 292 31.01 -35.20 -24.09
C GLY A 292 30.82 -34.93 -22.59
N GLU A 293 31.82 -34.34 -21.92
CA GLU A 293 31.67 -33.83 -20.55
C GLU A 293 30.92 -32.49 -20.54
N VAL A 294 31.18 -31.60 -21.52
CA VAL A 294 30.45 -30.33 -21.65
C VAL A 294 28.96 -30.58 -21.86
N VAL A 295 28.57 -31.46 -22.80
CA VAL A 295 27.15 -31.81 -23.03
C VAL A 295 26.51 -32.37 -21.76
N ARG A 296 27.17 -33.32 -21.08
CA ARG A 296 26.65 -33.89 -19.82
C ARG A 296 26.47 -32.81 -18.75
N ARG A 297 27.45 -31.92 -18.60
CA ARG A 297 27.43 -30.85 -17.61
C ARG A 297 26.37 -29.78 -17.89
N MET A 298 26.05 -29.52 -19.15
CA MET A 298 24.90 -28.68 -19.52
C MET A 298 23.59 -29.32 -19.04
N VAL A 299 23.36 -30.60 -19.34
CA VAL A 299 22.17 -31.34 -18.87
C VAL A 299 22.10 -31.35 -17.35
N ASP A 300 23.18 -31.71 -16.65
CA ASP A 300 23.26 -31.75 -15.17
C ASP A 300 22.90 -30.42 -14.48
N LEU A 301 23.00 -29.28 -15.18
CA LEU A 301 22.77 -27.94 -14.64
C LEU A 301 21.54 -27.23 -15.20
N MET A 302 20.87 -27.83 -16.19
CA MET A 302 19.74 -27.22 -16.91
C MET A 302 18.49 -28.13 -16.94
N TYR A 303 18.61 -29.39 -16.53
CA TYR A 303 17.54 -30.38 -16.51
C TYR A 303 17.29 -30.94 -15.09
N VAL A 304 16.05 -30.81 -14.61
CA VAL A 304 15.60 -31.33 -13.31
C VAL A 304 15.23 -32.80 -13.48
N LYS A 305 16.23 -33.67 -13.32
CA LYS A 305 16.14 -35.11 -13.63
C LYS A 305 14.94 -35.84 -12.99
N HIS A 306 14.62 -35.51 -11.74
CA HIS A 306 13.58 -36.23 -10.98
C HIS A 306 12.14 -35.78 -11.32
N GLU A 307 11.98 -34.60 -11.93
CA GLU A 307 10.71 -34.10 -12.48
C GLU A 307 10.63 -34.27 -14.01
N SER A 308 11.69 -34.82 -14.62
CA SER A 308 11.83 -35.02 -16.06
C SER A 308 11.61 -33.77 -16.94
N ARG A 309 11.93 -32.57 -16.41
CA ARG A 309 11.78 -31.29 -17.12
C ARG A 309 13.09 -30.51 -17.26
N TRP A 310 13.16 -29.66 -18.27
CA TRP A 310 14.14 -28.58 -18.31
C TRP A 310 13.71 -27.42 -17.39
N ILE A 311 14.69 -26.71 -16.83
CA ILE A 311 14.46 -25.52 -16.00
C ILE A 311 13.78 -24.40 -16.83
N ASP A 312 14.15 -24.27 -18.10
CA ASP A 312 13.55 -23.32 -19.04
C ASP A 312 13.64 -23.85 -20.49
N LYS A 313 12.60 -23.56 -21.29
CA LYS A 313 12.50 -24.03 -22.68
C LYS A 313 13.55 -23.47 -23.65
N SER A 314 14.43 -22.57 -23.21
CA SER A 314 15.54 -22.05 -24.01
C SER A 314 16.90 -22.70 -23.71
N TYR A 315 17.06 -23.45 -22.61
CA TYR A 315 18.33 -24.13 -22.27
C TYR A 315 18.57 -25.42 -23.04
N ILE A 316 17.53 -26.24 -23.12
CA ILE A 316 17.02 -26.81 -24.35
C ILE A 316 17.86 -26.39 -25.59
N LYS A 317 17.54 -25.24 -26.21
CA LYS A 317 18.17 -24.78 -27.45
C LYS A 317 19.68 -24.64 -27.36
N LEU A 318 20.17 -24.16 -26.23
CA LEU A 318 21.61 -24.02 -26.01
C LEU A 318 22.32 -25.38 -26.11
N THR A 319 21.71 -26.43 -25.55
CA THR A 319 22.24 -27.80 -25.58
C THR A 319 22.17 -28.39 -26.98
N GLY A 320 21.02 -28.27 -27.67
CA GLY A 320 20.89 -28.69 -29.07
C GLY A 320 21.83 -27.98 -30.05
N ASP A 321 21.98 -26.65 -29.92
CA ASP A 321 22.94 -25.85 -30.70
C ASP A 321 24.39 -26.29 -30.43
N PHE A 322 24.73 -26.60 -29.18
CA PHE A 322 26.06 -27.10 -28.83
C PHE A 322 26.31 -28.50 -29.41
N ILE A 323 25.34 -29.42 -29.33
CA ILE A 323 25.43 -30.76 -29.94
C ILE A 323 25.66 -30.65 -31.46
N ARG A 324 24.92 -29.78 -32.17
CA ARG A 324 25.19 -29.53 -33.60
C ARG A 324 26.60 -28.99 -33.86
N ARG A 325 27.13 -28.12 -33.00
CA ARG A 325 28.54 -27.68 -33.09
C ARG A 325 29.53 -28.83 -32.84
N VAL A 326 29.20 -29.85 -32.04
CA VAL A 326 30.01 -31.08 -31.93
C VAL A 326 29.97 -31.84 -33.26
N GLU A 327 28.79 -32.07 -33.84
CA GLU A 327 28.66 -32.76 -35.14
C GLU A 327 29.41 -32.02 -36.27
N GLU A 328 29.26 -30.70 -36.36
CA GLU A 328 30.00 -29.82 -37.29
C GLU A 328 31.52 -29.92 -37.12
N ARG A 329 32.00 -30.12 -35.88
CA ARG A 329 33.43 -30.19 -35.56
C ARG A 329 34.06 -31.54 -35.90
N PHE A 330 33.32 -32.64 -35.71
CA PHE A 330 33.84 -34.01 -35.86
C PHE A 330 33.44 -34.70 -37.18
N THR A 331 32.52 -34.12 -37.97
CA THR A 331 32.23 -34.67 -39.30
C THR A 331 33.43 -34.54 -40.25
N THR A 332 33.75 -35.64 -40.94
CA THR A 332 34.83 -35.73 -41.92
C THR A 332 34.36 -35.58 -43.38
N GLY A 333 33.07 -35.29 -43.60
CA GLY A 333 32.50 -35.14 -44.94
C GLY A 333 31.34 -34.14 -44.98
N GLN A 334 31.25 -33.38 -46.07
CA GLN A 334 30.17 -32.43 -46.31
C GLN A 334 28.84 -33.14 -46.60
N GLY A 335 27.72 -32.48 -46.31
CA GLY A 335 26.37 -32.97 -46.67
C GLY A 335 25.85 -34.16 -45.86
N LYS A 336 26.57 -34.62 -44.82
CA LYS A 336 26.03 -35.63 -43.90
C LYS A 336 24.85 -35.06 -43.11
N PRO A 337 23.74 -35.81 -42.95
CA PRO A 337 22.64 -35.40 -42.08
C PRO A 337 23.11 -35.31 -40.62
N SER A 338 22.58 -34.33 -39.88
CA SER A 338 22.74 -34.20 -38.42
C SER A 338 22.18 -35.45 -37.73
N LEU A 339 22.76 -35.91 -36.62
CA LEU A 339 22.11 -36.97 -35.83
C LEU A 339 20.96 -36.38 -35.01
N LEU A 340 21.09 -35.13 -34.60
CA LEU A 340 20.02 -34.30 -34.06
C LEU A 340 19.14 -33.68 -35.18
N GLN A 341 18.31 -34.53 -35.79
CA GLN A 341 17.44 -34.19 -36.92
C GLN A 341 16.48 -33.05 -36.57
N SER A 342 15.60 -33.28 -35.60
CA SER A 342 14.80 -32.24 -35.00
C SER A 342 15.38 -31.88 -33.64
N TYR A 343 15.26 -30.60 -33.32
CA TYR A 343 15.43 -30.15 -31.96
C TYR A 343 14.31 -30.73 -31.06
N SER A 344 13.11 -30.99 -31.59
CA SER A 344 12.10 -31.80 -30.88
C SER A 344 12.53 -33.25 -30.59
N ASP A 345 13.65 -33.76 -31.11
CA ASP A 345 14.15 -35.10 -30.71
C ASP A 345 14.78 -35.11 -29.31
N LEU A 346 15.04 -33.91 -28.77
CA LEU A 346 15.35 -33.71 -27.35
C LEU A 346 14.10 -33.27 -26.54
N GLU A 347 12.95 -33.11 -27.22
CA GLU A 347 11.82 -32.19 -26.99
C GLU A 347 11.85 -31.26 -25.76
N ASP A 348 12.76 -30.30 -25.71
CA ASP A 348 13.92 -29.99 -26.55
C ASP A 348 13.52 -28.74 -27.42
N PRO A 349 14.26 -28.27 -28.46
CA PRO A 349 14.12 -26.87 -28.92
C PRO A 349 13.28 -26.51 -30.17
N TYR A 350 12.95 -25.22 -30.26
CA TYR A 350 13.24 -24.23 -31.33
C TYR A 350 12.53 -22.91 -30.94
N PRO A 351 12.96 -21.70 -31.40
CA PRO A 351 14.31 -21.14 -31.56
C PRO A 351 14.54 -19.95 -30.58
N THR A 352 15.73 -19.33 -30.55
CA THR A 352 15.88 -17.90 -30.17
C THR A 352 17.26 -17.31 -30.51
N ARG A 353 17.25 -16.00 -30.79
CA ARG A 353 18.31 -15.00 -30.54
C ARG A 353 17.73 -13.94 -29.57
N ARG A 354 18.55 -13.19 -28.84
CA ARG A 354 18.18 -11.97 -28.07
C ARG A 354 16.94 -12.08 -27.14
N GLY A 355 16.84 -13.14 -26.34
CA GLY A 355 15.80 -13.25 -25.30
C GLY A 355 15.94 -14.45 -24.35
N GLN A 356 17.11 -15.08 -24.30
CA GLN A 356 17.34 -16.32 -23.57
C GLN A 356 17.43 -16.09 -22.05
N LYS A 357 16.97 -17.06 -21.24
CA LYS A 357 17.20 -17.07 -19.80
C LYS A 357 18.72 -17.15 -19.51
N PRO A 358 19.30 -16.29 -18.65
CA PRO A 358 20.73 -16.35 -18.32
C PRO A 358 21.15 -17.68 -17.70
N THR A 359 22.37 -18.15 -17.95
CA THR A 359 22.82 -19.47 -17.48
C THR A 359 22.72 -19.64 -15.96
N THR A 360 22.46 -20.88 -15.54
CA THR A 360 22.41 -21.36 -14.14
C THR A 360 23.79 -21.55 -13.50
N PHE A 361 24.87 -21.18 -14.21
CA PHE A 361 26.25 -21.42 -13.81
C PHE A 361 27.18 -20.30 -14.29
N VAL A 362 28.38 -20.26 -13.70
CA VAL A 362 29.50 -19.40 -14.12
C VAL A 362 30.42 -20.20 -15.05
N PRO A 363 30.61 -19.78 -16.32
CA PRO A 363 31.47 -20.49 -17.28
C PRO A 363 32.94 -20.06 -17.23
N SER A 364 33.24 -18.85 -16.74
CA SER A 364 34.57 -18.21 -16.81
C SER A 364 34.76 -17.17 -15.70
N LEU A 365 36.01 -16.85 -15.36
CA LEU A 365 36.39 -15.75 -14.48
C LEU A 365 37.05 -14.61 -15.29
N ASP A 366 36.24 -13.94 -16.10
CA ASP A 366 36.64 -12.84 -16.98
C ASP A 366 35.93 -11.51 -16.61
N GLU A 367 36.01 -10.50 -17.48
CA GLU A 367 35.36 -9.20 -17.29
C GLU A 367 33.82 -9.26 -17.13
N ASN A 368 33.19 -10.36 -17.56
CA ASN A 368 31.75 -10.61 -17.46
C ASN A 368 31.36 -11.41 -16.21
N PHE A 369 32.32 -11.74 -15.31
CA PHE A 369 32.03 -12.51 -14.09
C PHE A 369 30.89 -11.90 -13.26
N GLU A 370 30.85 -10.57 -13.08
CA GLU A 370 29.78 -9.89 -12.34
C GLU A 370 28.39 -10.12 -12.98
N PHE A 371 28.32 -10.10 -14.31
CA PHE A 371 27.10 -10.39 -15.05
C PHE A 371 26.65 -11.83 -14.79
N PHE A 372 27.50 -12.83 -15.05
CA PHE A 372 27.13 -14.24 -14.86
C PHE A 372 26.75 -14.55 -13.41
N PHE A 373 27.46 -13.96 -12.45
CA PHE A 373 27.22 -14.12 -11.01
C PHE A 373 25.87 -13.53 -10.55
N LYS A 374 25.58 -12.26 -10.91
CA LYS A 374 24.42 -11.52 -10.38
C LYS A 374 23.12 -11.72 -11.17
N LYS A 375 23.18 -11.97 -12.49
CA LYS A 375 22.00 -11.97 -13.38
C LYS A 375 21.03 -13.11 -13.07
N ASP A 376 19.73 -12.81 -13.10
CA ASP A 376 18.63 -13.79 -12.98
C ASP A 376 18.78 -14.72 -11.75
N SER A 377 18.88 -14.06 -10.60
CA SER A 377 19.25 -14.66 -9.31
C SER A 377 18.10 -14.75 -8.30
N LEU A 378 16.84 -14.60 -8.73
CA LEU A 378 15.67 -14.51 -7.82
C LEU A 378 14.74 -15.74 -7.86
N TRP A 379 14.53 -16.33 -9.04
CA TRP A 379 13.54 -17.40 -9.28
C TRP A 379 13.84 -18.71 -8.53
N GLN A 380 15.12 -18.93 -8.18
CA GLN A 380 15.60 -20.09 -7.42
C GLN A 380 14.96 -20.21 -6.03
N SER A 381 14.35 -19.13 -5.51
CA SER A 381 13.62 -19.15 -4.23
C SER A 381 12.20 -19.73 -4.34
N GLU A 382 11.66 -19.87 -5.55
CA GLU A 382 10.38 -20.52 -5.85
C GLU A 382 10.56 -21.93 -6.44
N ASP A 383 11.64 -22.15 -7.19
CA ASP A 383 12.03 -23.46 -7.77
C ASP A 383 13.37 -23.95 -7.17
N LEU A 384 13.33 -24.44 -5.92
CA LEU A 384 14.49 -25.08 -5.29
C LEU A 384 14.87 -26.43 -5.92
N GLU A 385 13.95 -27.11 -6.61
CA GLU A 385 14.21 -28.40 -7.27
C GLU A 385 15.23 -28.28 -8.41
N ALA A 386 15.31 -27.08 -9.01
CA ALA A 386 16.32 -26.68 -9.98
C ALA A 386 17.67 -26.23 -9.37
N VAL A 387 17.81 -26.20 -8.04
CA VAL A 387 19.05 -25.79 -7.34
C VAL A 387 19.86 -27.02 -6.91
N ILE A 388 21.18 -26.96 -7.07
CA ILE A 388 22.08 -28.04 -6.67
C ILE A 388 21.89 -28.41 -5.19
N GLY A 389 21.43 -29.65 -4.96
CA GLY A 389 21.14 -30.19 -3.63
C GLY A 389 19.87 -29.68 -2.97
N GLN A 390 18.96 -29.03 -3.72
CA GLN A 390 17.72 -28.39 -3.20
C GLN A 390 17.99 -27.42 -2.03
N ASP A 391 19.20 -26.87 -2.01
CA ASP A 391 19.83 -26.25 -0.86
C ASP A 391 19.49 -24.76 -0.80
N VAL A 392 18.51 -24.42 0.04
CA VAL A 392 18.10 -23.04 0.32
C VAL A 392 19.29 -22.14 0.73
N GLY A 393 20.33 -22.71 1.36
CA GLY A 393 21.54 -22.01 1.76
C GLY A 393 22.33 -21.40 0.60
N ARG A 394 22.07 -21.85 -0.64
CA ARG A 394 22.67 -21.30 -1.88
C ARG A 394 21.92 -20.10 -2.45
N THR A 395 20.64 -19.98 -2.12
CA THR A 395 19.71 -19.11 -2.85
C THR A 395 19.69 -17.68 -2.37
N CYS A 396 19.29 -16.77 -3.26
CA CYS A 396 18.99 -15.39 -2.92
C CYS A 396 17.49 -15.19 -2.70
N ILE A 397 17.08 -15.10 -1.43
CA ILE A 397 15.69 -14.78 -1.05
C ILE A 397 15.64 -13.28 -0.72
N LEU A 398 14.81 -12.50 -1.40
CA LEU A 398 14.60 -11.09 -1.06
C LEU A 398 13.82 -11.01 0.25
N GLN A 399 14.32 -10.29 1.27
CA GLN A 399 13.56 -10.13 2.51
C GLN A 399 13.95 -8.88 3.28
N GLY A 400 12.96 -8.15 3.80
CA GLY A 400 13.16 -6.91 4.54
C GLY A 400 13.49 -7.17 6.02
N PRO A 401 14.48 -6.45 6.59
CA PRO A 401 14.95 -6.70 7.95
C PRO A 401 13.88 -6.48 9.02
N MET A 402 13.00 -5.48 8.83
CA MET A 402 11.91 -5.23 9.79
C MET A 402 10.74 -6.20 9.64
N ALA A 403 10.31 -6.50 8.42
CA ALA A 403 9.08 -7.26 8.20
C ALA A 403 9.22 -8.76 8.53
N VAL A 404 10.44 -9.31 8.50
CA VAL A 404 10.65 -10.76 8.69
C VAL A 404 10.32 -11.24 10.10
N LYS A 405 10.38 -10.38 11.12
CA LYS A 405 10.02 -10.76 12.50
C LYS A 405 8.53 -11.12 12.67
N TYR A 406 7.66 -10.72 11.74
CA TYR A 406 6.23 -11.07 11.74
C TYR A 406 5.92 -12.33 10.91
N SER A 407 6.80 -12.73 9.99
CA SER A 407 6.66 -13.93 9.17
C SER A 407 7.05 -15.16 9.98
N LYS A 408 6.19 -15.65 10.87
CA LYS A 408 6.50 -16.76 11.81
C LYS A 408 5.77 -18.07 11.57
N VAL A 409 4.76 -18.08 10.70
CA VAL A 409 4.03 -19.29 10.32
C VAL A 409 4.33 -19.60 8.85
N VAL A 410 4.70 -20.84 8.56
CA VAL A 410 4.82 -21.35 7.18
C VAL A 410 3.44 -21.79 6.71
N ASP A 411 3.05 -21.39 5.51
CA ASP A 411 1.78 -21.77 4.87
C ASP A 411 0.52 -21.30 5.64
N GLU A 412 0.62 -20.14 6.30
CA GLU A 412 -0.53 -19.35 6.74
C GLU A 412 -1.30 -18.85 5.50
N PRO A 413 -2.62 -19.06 5.36
CA PRO A 413 -3.35 -18.57 4.19
C PRO A 413 -3.31 -17.04 4.10
N ILE A 414 -3.11 -16.49 2.89
CA ILE A 414 -2.97 -15.05 2.67
C ILE A 414 -4.16 -14.24 3.19
N LYS A 415 -5.36 -14.82 3.14
CA LYS A 415 -6.58 -14.25 3.72
C LYS A 415 -6.43 -14.04 5.23
N GLU A 416 -5.98 -15.05 5.97
CA GLU A 416 -5.87 -14.99 7.44
C GLU A 416 -4.78 -14.01 7.88
N ILE A 417 -3.67 -13.90 7.12
CA ILE A 417 -2.64 -12.87 7.34
C ILE A 417 -3.26 -11.46 7.31
N LEU A 418 -4.02 -11.15 6.26
CA LEU A 418 -4.54 -9.80 6.02
C LEU A 418 -5.76 -9.51 6.90
N ASP A 419 -6.67 -10.47 7.07
CA ASP A 419 -7.82 -10.36 7.98
C ASP A 419 -7.36 -10.24 9.43
N GLY A 420 -6.29 -10.93 9.84
CA GLY A 420 -5.71 -10.80 11.17
C GLY A 420 -5.25 -9.38 11.48
N VAL A 421 -4.62 -8.71 10.51
CA VAL A 421 -4.23 -7.28 10.64
C VAL A 421 -5.48 -6.39 10.66
N HIS A 422 -6.36 -6.54 9.67
CA HIS A 422 -7.56 -5.71 9.49
C HIS A 422 -8.52 -5.78 10.68
N ASN A 423 -8.83 -6.98 11.17
CA ASN A 423 -9.74 -7.16 12.29
C ASN A 423 -9.14 -6.66 13.62
N SER A 424 -7.81 -6.69 13.74
CA SER A 424 -7.10 -6.09 14.86
C SER A 424 -7.12 -4.55 14.79
N HIS A 425 -7.02 -3.94 13.60
CA HIS A 425 -7.26 -2.50 13.41
C HIS A 425 -8.69 -2.11 13.77
N ILE A 426 -9.71 -2.86 13.32
CA ILE A 426 -11.10 -2.63 13.73
C ILE A 426 -11.22 -2.64 15.26
N LYS A 427 -10.66 -3.67 15.90
CA LYS A 427 -10.67 -3.79 17.36
C LYS A 427 -10.04 -2.57 18.04
N SER A 428 -8.84 -2.16 17.64
CA SER A 428 -8.17 -0.99 18.22
C SER A 428 -8.95 0.31 17.98
N LEU A 429 -9.46 0.54 16.76
CA LEU A 429 -10.30 1.71 16.46
C LEU A 429 -11.55 1.77 17.35
N THR A 430 -12.22 0.63 17.58
CA THR A 430 -13.37 0.57 18.50
C THR A 430 -13.01 0.74 19.98
N GLN A 431 -11.74 0.65 20.35
CA GLN A 431 -11.26 0.89 21.72
C GLN A 431 -10.80 2.34 21.91
N ASP A 432 -10.10 2.92 20.94
CA ASP A 432 -9.52 4.26 21.05
C ASP A 432 -10.51 5.40 20.74
N ILE A 433 -11.56 5.12 19.94
CA ILE A 433 -12.67 6.05 19.75
C ILE A 433 -13.57 5.96 21.00
N TYR A 434 -13.18 6.73 22.01
CA TYR A 434 -13.75 6.81 23.37
C TYR A 434 -15.25 6.49 23.47
N GLY A 435 -15.57 5.54 24.36
CA GLY A 435 -16.93 5.35 24.88
C GLY A 435 -17.94 4.73 23.92
N LEU A 436 -17.58 4.42 22.67
CA LEU A 436 -18.47 3.81 21.70
C LEU A 436 -18.62 2.29 21.93
N PHE A 437 -19.76 1.89 22.47
CA PHE A 437 -20.19 0.49 22.56
C PHE A 437 -21.03 0.11 21.34
N VAL A 438 -20.58 -0.89 20.57
CA VAL A 438 -21.32 -1.43 19.42
C VAL A 438 -22.07 -2.69 19.81
N GLU A 439 -23.39 -2.67 19.68
CA GLU A 439 -24.28 -3.81 19.88
C GLU A 439 -24.85 -4.27 18.53
N ILE A 440 -24.70 -5.55 18.19
CA ILE A 440 -25.27 -6.14 16.98
C ILE A 440 -26.35 -7.14 17.38
N THR A 441 -27.61 -6.79 17.12
CA THR A 441 -28.74 -7.72 17.29
C THR A 441 -28.97 -8.50 16.00
N HIS A 442 -29.44 -9.74 16.11
CA HIS A 442 -29.65 -10.66 14.99
C HIS A 442 -28.45 -10.78 14.01
N PRO A 443 -27.20 -11.00 14.48
CA PRO A 443 -26.00 -10.99 13.63
C PRO A 443 -25.99 -12.07 12.53
N ASN A 444 -26.78 -13.14 12.71
CA ASN A 444 -26.86 -14.26 11.77
C ASN A 444 -28.05 -14.16 10.78
N ASP A 445 -28.85 -13.09 10.84
CA ASP A 445 -29.97 -12.86 9.93
C ASP A 445 -29.91 -11.42 9.37
N PRO A 446 -29.24 -11.22 8.21
CA PRO A 446 -29.05 -9.90 7.60
C PRO A 446 -30.35 -9.11 7.35
N SER A 447 -31.51 -9.77 7.25
CA SER A 447 -32.80 -9.11 7.08
C SER A 447 -33.35 -8.47 8.36
N LYS A 448 -32.80 -8.87 9.52
CA LYS A 448 -33.19 -8.39 10.85
C LYS A 448 -32.04 -7.75 11.63
N THR A 449 -30.81 -7.78 11.11
CA THR A 449 -29.65 -7.21 11.79
C THR A 449 -29.85 -5.71 12.06
N VAL A 450 -29.66 -5.32 13.32
CA VAL A 450 -29.56 -3.91 13.72
C VAL A 450 -28.23 -3.72 14.43
N ILE A 451 -27.43 -2.75 13.95
CA ILE A 451 -26.18 -2.33 14.56
C ILE A 451 -26.47 -1.04 15.32
N THR A 452 -26.30 -1.07 16.64
CA THR A 452 -26.54 0.06 17.54
C THR A 452 -25.21 0.53 18.11
N VAL A 453 -24.84 1.79 17.89
CA VAL A 453 -23.67 2.41 18.52
C VAL A 453 -24.14 3.31 19.65
N LYS A 454 -23.60 3.12 20.85
CA LYS A 454 -23.90 3.91 22.05
C LYS A 454 -22.65 4.60 22.53
N GLU A 455 -22.70 5.89 22.82
CA GLU A 455 -21.59 6.59 23.50
C GLU A 455 -21.79 6.59 25.01
N GLN A 456 -20.71 6.77 25.77
CA GLN A 456 -20.73 6.93 27.23
C GLN A 456 -20.31 8.36 27.62
N PRO A 457 -21.23 9.35 27.63
CA PRO A 457 -20.87 10.73 27.92
C PRO A 457 -20.67 10.98 29.44
N ARG A 458 -21.13 10.05 30.29
CA ARG A 458 -20.91 10.05 31.75
C ARG A 458 -20.74 8.61 32.26
N PRO A 459 -20.01 8.36 33.37
CA PRO A 459 -19.86 7.03 33.94
C PRO A 459 -21.21 6.33 34.17
N ASN A 460 -21.32 5.07 33.74
CA ASN A 460 -22.53 4.23 33.79
C ASN A 460 -23.77 4.78 33.06
N HIS A 461 -23.64 5.81 32.23
CA HIS A 461 -24.73 6.31 31.38
C HIS A 461 -24.36 6.11 29.91
N TYR A 462 -25.13 5.30 29.19
CA TYR A 462 -24.94 5.05 27.76
C TYR A 462 -26.12 5.61 26.97
N VAL A 463 -25.84 6.39 25.93
CA VAL A 463 -26.86 6.94 25.02
C VAL A 463 -26.63 6.43 23.60
N THR A 464 -27.69 6.01 22.91
CA THR A 464 -27.57 5.58 21.52
C THR A 464 -27.30 6.78 20.62
N VAL A 465 -26.22 6.73 19.86
CA VAL A 465 -25.78 7.79 18.92
C VAL A 465 -25.93 7.39 17.46
N ILE A 466 -25.94 6.09 17.14
CA ILE A 466 -26.21 5.59 15.78
C ILE A 466 -27.07 4.32 15.86
N ASP A 467 -28.10 4.21 15.01
CA ASP A 467 -28.68 2.91 14.65
C ASP A 467 -28.61 2.69 13.13
N VAL A 468 -28.16 1.48 12.73
CA VAL A 468 -28.06 1.05 11.33
C VAL A 468 -28.88 -0.21 11.13
N LYS A 469 -29.76 -0.21 10.13
CA LYS A 469 -30.62 -1.35 9.79
C LYS A 469 -31.00 -1.38 8.31
N LEU A 470 -31.35 -2.56 7.82
CA LEU A 470 -31.98 -2.71 6.51
C LEU A 470 -33.46 -2.31 6.59
N VAL A 471 -33.94 -1.57 5.59
CA VAL A 471 -35.33 -1.15 5.41
C VAL A 471 -35.79 -1.62 4.03
N GLY A 472 -36.92 -2.32 3.99
CA GLY A 472 -37.39 -2.95 2.74
C GLY A 472 -36.44 -4.03 2.26
N LYS A 473 -36.06 -3.99 0.97
CA LYS A 473 -35.18 -5.00 0.35
C LYS A 473 -33.72 -4.59 0.25
N ASN A 474 -33.46 -3.33 -0.12
CA ASN A 474 -32.14 -2.84 -0.51
C ASN A 474 -31.81 -1.46 0.08
N GLU A 475 -32.63 -0.86 0.96
CA GLU A 475 -32.29 0.42 1.59
C GLU A 475 -31.62 0.16 2.95
N ILE A 476 -30.47 0.78 3.19
CA ILE A 476 -29.81 0.81 4.49
C ILE A 476 -30.12 2.18 5.10
N LEU A 477 -30.78 2.19 6.25
CA LEU A 477 -31.02 3.40 7.03
C LEU A 477 -29.98 3.49 8.14
N VAL A 478 -29.26 4.61 8.17
CA VAL A 478 -28.33 5.02 9.22
C VAL A 478 -28.92 6.24 9.90
N ASN A 479 -29.44 6.08 11.11
CA ASN A 479 -29.90 7.20 11.92
C ASN A 479 -28.74 7.67 12.81
N MET A 480 -28.30 8.91 12.64
CA MET A 480 -27.43 9.57 13.62
C MET A 480 -28.30 10.29 14.65
N ILE A 481 -28.15 10.00 15.94
CA ILE A 481 -29.04 10.44 17.01
C ILE A 481 -28.33 11.50 17.85
N LYS A 482 -29.01 12.63 18.06
CA LYS A 482 -28.58 13.71 18.95
C LYS A 482 -29.54 13.79 20.13
N ASP A 483 -29.03 13.57 21.34
CA ASP A 483 -29.77 13.59 22.61
C ASP A 483 -30.10 15.03 23.08
N THR A 484 -29.17 15.93 22.86
CA THR A 484 -29.10 17.30 23.37
C THR A 484 -29.72 18.26 22.35
N THR A 485 -31.00 18.56 22.55
CA THR A 485 -31.85 19.36 21.64
C THR A 485 -32.61 20.43 22.42
N ALA A 486 -33.20 21.41 21.71
CA ALA A 486 -33.96 22.51 22.30
C ALA A 486 -35.15 22.08 23.20
N VAL A 487 -35.63 20.84 23.08
CA VAL A 487 -36.75 20.29 23.89
C VAL A 487 -36.33 19.12 24.79
N GLY A 488 -35.03 18.84 24.91
CA GLY A 488 -34.51 17.75 25.75
C GLY A 488 -34.92 16.34 25.31
N LYS A 489 -35.33 16.17 24.06
CA LYS A 489 -35.70 14.86 23.46
C LYS A 489 -34.72 14.49 22.36
N PRO A 490 -34.30 13.22 22.22
CA PRO A 490 -33.45 12.81 21.12
C PRO A 490 -34.10 13.04 19.75
N VAL A 491 -33.32 13.52 18.79
CA VAL A 491 -33.70 13.71 17.39
C VAL A 491 -32.74 12.93 16.49
N SER A 492 -33.27 12.23 15.49
CA SER A 492 -32.49 11.44 14.53
C SER A 492 -32.32 12.17 13.20
N LEU A 493 -31.12 12.12 12.63
CA LEU A 493 -30.81 12.43 11.25
C LEU A 493 -30.82 11.13 10.42
N PRO A 494 -31.84 10.91 9.56
CA PRO A 494 -31.90 9.73 8.70
C PRO A 494 -31.02 9.89 7.45
N LEU A 495 -29.88 9.23 7.43
CA LEU A 495 -29.06 9.01 6.24
C LEU A 495 -29.48 7.70 5.58
N LYS A 496 -29.80 7.75 4.27
CA LYS A 496 -30.29 6.62 3.50
C LYS A 496 -29.24 6.20 2.48
N PHE A 497 -29.04 4.89 2.32
CA PHE A 497 -28.15 4.32 1.31
C PHE A 497 -28.85 3.17 0.59
N THR A 498 -28.51 2.93 -0.68
CA THR A 498 -28.98 1.76 -1.43
C THR A 498 -27.88 0.71 -1.54
N TYR A 499 -28.26 -0.55 -1.34
CA TYR A 499 -27.40 -1.72 -1.47
C TYR A 499 -27.54 -2.37 -2.85
N HIS A 500 -26.39 -2.53 -3.50
CA HIS A 500 -26.17 -2.96 -4.87
C HIS A 500 -25.20 -4.16 -4.86
N PRO A 501 -25.66 -5.37 -4.48
CA PRO A 501 -24.80 -6.55 -4.38
C PRO A 501 -24.13 -6.94 -5.69
N GLU A 502 -24.67 -6.50 -6.83
CA GLU A 502 -24.07 -6.66 -8.16
C GLU A 502 -22.81 -5.81 -8.39
N ALA A 503 -22.59 -4.76 -7.59
CA ALA A 503 -21.54 -3.76 -7.78
C ALA A 503 -20.38 -3.94 -6.79
N GLY A 504 -19.55 -4.98 -6.97
CA GLY A 504 -18.54 -5.41 -5.99
C GLY A 504 -17.52 -4.38 -5.48
N TYR A 505 -17.25 -3.29 -6.20
CA TYR A 505 -16.37 -2.20 -5.75
C TYR A 505 -17.10 -1.11 -4.94
N ALA A 506 -18.34 -0.79 -5.31
CA ALA A 506 -19.15 0.27 -4.69
C ALA A 506 -20.60 -0.22 -4.48
N PRO A 507 -20.80 -1.21 -3.58
CA PRO A 507 -22.10 -1.84 -3.37
C PRO A 507 -23.04 -1.01 -2.47
N ILE A 508 -22.57 0.08 -1.87
CA ILE A 508 -23.39 0.98 -1.04
C ILE A 508 -23.30 2.38 -1.64
N ARG A 509 -24.45 3.03 -1.85
CA ARG A 509 -24.55 4.36 -2.49
C ARG A 509 -25.50 5.25 -1.69
N GLU A 510 -25.11 6.47 -1.34
CA GLU A 510 -25.98 7.39 -0.60
C GLU A 510 -27.16 7.87 -1.46
N VAL A 511 -28.35 7.94 -0.86
CA VAL A 511 -29.55 8.48 -1.50
C VAL A 511 -29.51 10.00 -1.39
N MET A 512 -29.00 10.62 -2.46
CA MET A 512 -28.83 12.08 -2.57
C MET A 512 -30.14 12.84 -2.78
N GLY A 513 -31.19 12.18 -3.30
CA GLY A 513 -32.55 12.73 -3.29
C GLY A 513 -32.98 13.05 -1.86
N ASP A 514 -33.71 14.16 -1.68
CA ASP A 514 -34.21 14.70 -0.41
C ASP A 514 -33.16 14.86 0.73
N ARG A 515 -31.86 14.69 0.46
CA ARG A 515 -30.81 14.65 1.49
C ARG A 515 -30.70 15.94 2.29
N ASN A 516 -30.65 17.08 1.60
CA ASN A 516 -30.53 18.38 2.26
C ASN A 516 -31.81 18.73 3.03
N ASP A 517 -32.99 18.29 2.57
CA ASP A 517 -34.26 18.43 3.30
C ASP A 517 -34.25 17.61 4.60
N ARG A 518 -33.79 16.34 4.58
CA ARG A 518 -33.64 15.51 5.80
C ARG A 518 -32.67 16.15 6.81
N ILE A 519 -31.58 16.75 6.32
CA ILE A 519 -30.59 17.47 7.14
C ILE A 519 -31.21 18.74 7.74
N LYS A 520 -31.94 19.53 6.92
CA LYS A 520 -32.66 20.73 7.37
C LYS A 520 -33.72 20.40 8.41
N GLU A 521 -34.51 19.34 8.22
CA GLU A 521 -35.49 18.90 9.20
C GLU A 521 -34.85 18.48 10.53
N PHE A 522 -33.72 17.76 10.48
CA PHE A 522 -32.93 17.43 11.67
C PHE A 522 -32.45 18.68 12.43
N TYR A 523 -31.78 19.62 11.75
CA TYR A 523 -31.30 20.85 12.37
C TYR A 523 -32.45 21.73 12.90
N TRP A 524 -33.57 21.76 12.19
CA TRP A 524 -34.74 22.51 12.61
C TRP A 524 -35.31 21.97 13.93
N ARG A 525 -35.53 20.65 14.02
CA ARG A 525 -35.96 19.98 15.25
C ARG A 525 -34.94 20.14 16.39
N ALA A 526 -33.64 20.12 16.08
CA ALA A 526 -32.58 20.29 17.08
C ALA A 526 -32.53 21.72 17.67
N TRP A 527 -32.69 22.77 16.83
CA TRP A 527 -32.56 24.18 17.23
C TRP A 527 -33.88 24.86 17.63
N PHE A 528 -35.01 24.45 17.06
CA PHE A 528 -36.32 25.10 17.26
C PHE A 528 -37.36 24.15 17.89
N GLY A 529 -37.04 22.87 18.07
CA GLY A 529 -37.95 21.89 18.67
C GLY A 529 -39.16 21.62 17.76
N ASP A 530 -40.35 21.77 18.34
CA ASP A 530 -41.64 21.48 17.69
C ASP A 530 -42.22 22.70 16.91
N GLU A 531 -41.42 23.74 16.64
CA GLU A 531 -41.83 24.83 15.73
C GLU A 531 -42.09 24.30 14.31
N ALA A 532 -43.06 24.87 13.59
CA ALA A 532 -43.38 24.44 12.22
C ALA A 532 -42.28 24.87 11.21
N LEU A 533 -41.69 23.89 10.53
CA LEU A 533 -40.72 24.11 9.45
C LEU A 533 -41.45 24.48 8.14
N ASP A 534 -41.12 25.65 7.60
CA ASP A 534 -41.50 26.07 6.26
C ASP A 534 -40.25 26.12 5.35
N LEU A 535 -40.10 25.12 4.49
CA LEU A 535 -39.03 25.04 3.49
C LEU A 535 -39.28 25.92 2.26
N GLU A 536 -40.48 26.48 2.10
CA GLU A 536 -40.87 27.35 0.97
C GLU A 536 -40.88 28.85 1.38
N ALA A 537 -40.47 29.17 2.61
CA ALA A 537 -40.43 30.54 3.11
C ALA A 537 -39.55 31.46 2.25
N SER A 538 -40.05 32.67 1.97
CA SER A 538 -39.32 33.64 1.13
C SER A 538 -38.05 34.15 1.80
N VAL A 539 -36.91 34.04 1.12
CA VAL A 539 -35.61 34.56 1.56
C VAL A 539 -35.54 36.10 1.64
N THR A 540 -36.48 36.80 0.98
CA THR A 540 -36.64 38.26 1.13
C THR A 540 -37.67 38.65 2.19
N GLY A 541 -38.26 37.66 2.88
CA GLY A 541 -39.21 37.85 3.96
C GLY A 541 -38.56 38.27 5.29
N ILE A 542 -39.39 38.68 6.24
CA ILE A 542 -38.96 38.99 7.60
C ILE A 542 -39.01 37.72 8.45
N PHE A 543 -37.86 37.24 8.90
CA PHE A 543 -37.75 36.08 9.78
C PHE A 543 -37.85 36.51 11.24
N ASN A 544 -38.89 36.07 11.95
CA ASN A 544 -39.14 36.46 13.33
C ASN A 544 -38.61 35.38 14.32
N GLY A 545 -37.79 35.82 15.27
CA GLY A 545 -37.24 34.98 16.34
C GLY A 545 -38.17 34.81 17.55
N GLY A 546 -39.26 35.58 17.64
CA GLY A 546 -40.14 35.68 18.80
C GLY A 546 -39.81 36.87 19.70
N LYS A 547 -40.25 36.80 20.96
CA LYS A 547 -39.85 37.70 22.05
C LYS A 547 -39.23 36.87 23.16
N ALA A 548 -38.22 37.41 23.83
CA ALA A 548 -37.62 36.84 25.03
C ALA A 548 -37.51 37.94 26.10
N THR A 549 -37.78 37.56 27.35
CA THR A 549 -37.47 38.36 28.55
C THR A 549 -36.09 37.92 29.03
N ILE A 550 -35.25 38.89 29.42
CA ILE A 550 -33.88 38.62 29.85
C ILE A 550 -33.87 38.60 31.37
N THR A 551 -33.51 37.45 31.96
CA THR A 551 -33.47 37.26 33.42
C THR A 551 -32.03 37.30 33.94
N SER A 552 -31.85 37.72 35.20
CA SER A 552 -30.55 37.64 35.89
C SER A 552 -29.96 36.21 35.90
N GLU A 553 -30.81 35.18 35.97
CA GLU A 553 -30.39 33.78 35.86
C GLU A 553 -29.76 33.49 34.49
N ALA A 554 -30.43 33.85 33.39
CA ALA A 554 -29.91 33.62 32.04
C ALA A 554 -28.64 34.43 31.75
N ILE A 555 -28.53 35.66 32.28
CA ILE A 555 -27.30 36.45 32.21
C ILE A 555 -26.16 35.73 32.94
N ASN A 556 -26.39 35.28 34.18
CA ASN A 556 -25.38 34.61 35.00
C ASN A 556 -24.88 33.30 34.35
N ASP A 557 -25.80 32.45 33.89
CA ASP A 557 -25.48 31.21 33.18
C ASP A 557 -24.63 31.45 31.93
N PHE A 558 -24.99 32.45 31.12
CA PHE A 558 -24.23 32.83 29.93
C PHE A 558 -22.84 33.37 30.30
N VAL A 559 -22.76 34.29 31.26
CA VAL A 559 -21.52 34.92 31.74
C VAL A 559 -20.55 33.87 32.30
N HIS A 560 -21.06 32.90 33.06
CA HIS A 560 -20.29 31.74 33.53
C HIS A 560 -19.84 30.84 32.36
N ALA A 561 -20.72 30.53 31.41
CA ALA A 561 -20.41 29.67 30.26
C ALA A 561 -19.33 30.26 29.33
N VAL A 562 -19.29 31.59 29.16
CA VAL A 562 -18.26 32.27 28.35
C VAL A 562 -17.03 32.73 29.16
N GLY A 563 -17.01 32.49 30.48
CA GLY A 563 -15.90 32.87 31.36
C GLY A 563 -15.70 34.38 31.54
N ASN A 564 -16.76 35.18 31.39
CA ASN A 564 -16.70 36.63 31.56
C ASN A 564 -16.84 36.97 33.05
N THR A 565 -15.97 37.83 33.58
CA THR A 565 -15.96 38.20 35.01
C THR A 565 -16.26 39.69 35.23
N GLY A 566 -16.89 40.36 34.25
CA GLY A 566 -17.21 41.79 34.34
C GLY A 566 -18.24 42.09 35.42
N GLU A 567 -17.91 42.98 36.37
CA GLU A 567 -18.81 43.34 37.49
C GLU A 567 -20.15 43.95 37.05
N ALA A 568 -20.31 44.37 35.79
CA ALA A 568 -21.56 44.90 35.24
C ALA A 568 -22.65 43.83 35.02
N PHE A 569 -22.26 42.55 35.00
CA PHE A 569 -23.14 41.41 34.68
C PHE A 569 -23.45 40.52 35.90
N VAL A 570 -23.01 40.95 37.09
CA VAL A 570 -23.20 40.23 38.36
C VAL A 570 -24.24 40.97 39.20
N ASP A 571 -25.30 40.27 39.59
CA ASP A 571 -26.33 40.79 40.49
C ASP A 571 -25.72 41.26 41.83
N ARG A 572 -26.05 42.48 42.21
CA ARG A 572 -25.66 43.12 43.48
C ARG A 572 -26.79 44.04 43.95
N PRO A 573 -27.16 44.02 45.24
CA PRO A 573 -28.23 44.87 45.77
C PRO A 573 -28.05 46.35 45.44
N GLY A 574 -29.06 46.93 44.78
CA GLY A 574 -29.07 48.36 44.42
C GLY A 574 -28.31 48.74 43.14
N LYS A 575 -27.97 47.77 42.28
CA LYS A 575 -27.32 47.99 40.99
C LYS A 575 -28.16 47.41 39.84
N GLU A 576 -28.25 48.13 38.72
CA GLU A 576 -28.81 47.59 37.47
C GLU A 576 -27.91 46.48 36.91
N VAL A 577 -28.51 45.34 36.57
CA VAL A 577 -27.81 44.19 35.96
C VAL A 577 -27.88 44.32 34.45
N PHE A 578 -26.71 44.40 33.80
CA PHE A 578 -26.61 44.41 32.35
C PHE A 578 -26.32 43.00 31.82
N ALA A 579 -26.74 42.73 30.59
CA ALA A 579 -26.28 41.58 29.83
C ALA A 579 -25.04 41.98 28.97
N PRO A 580 -24.06 41.08 28.77
CA PRO A 580 -22.99 41.30 27.80
C PRO A 580 -23.53 41.58 26.40
N MET A 581 -22.82 42.36 25.58
CA MET A 581 -23.23 42.62 24.19
C MET A 581 -23.39 41.32 23.38
N ASP A 582 -22.54 40.33 23.66
CA ASP A 582 -22.59 39.01 23.02
C ASP A 582 -23.89 38.25 23.31
N PHE A 583 -24.61 38.57 24.40
CA PHE A 583 -25.92 37.99 24.72
C PHE A 583 -26.96 38.30 23.63
N ALA A 584 -26.74 39.32 22.80
CA ALA A 584 -27.54 39.58 21.61
C ALA A 584 -27.61 38.37 20.65
N ILE A 585 -26.60 37.47 20.63
CA ILE A 585 -26.69 36.24 19.83
C ILE A 585 -27.71 35.26 20.40
N VAL A 586 -27.86 35.18 21.73
CA VAL A 586 -28.82 34.28 22.40
C VAL A 586 -30.25 34.67 22.02
N VAL A 587 -30.55 35.97 22.08
CA VAL A 587 -31.85 36.54 21.68
C VAL A 587 -32.05 36.46 20.15
N GLY A 588 -31.01 36.77 19.37
CA GLY A 588 -31.06 36.86 17.92
C GLY A 588 -31.00 35.53 17.17
N TRP A 589 -30.52 34.44 17.80
CA TRP A 589 -30.17 33.17 17.13
C TRP A 589 -31.28 32.65 16.21
N LYS A 590 -32.53 32.64 16.69
CA LYS A 590 -33.67 32.16 15.91
C LYS A 590 -33.95 33.00 14.66
N ALA A 591 -33.82 34.32 14.75
CA ALA A 591 -34.02 35.21 13.60
C ALA A 591 -32.85 35.13 12.60
N ILE A 592 -31.62 34.95 13.09
CA ILE A 592 -30.40 34.88 12.27
C ILE A 592 -30.28 33.55 11.52
N THR A 593 -30.71 32.44 12.11
CA THR A 593 -30.54 31.10 11.53
C THR A 593 -31.69 30.62 10.66
N LYS A 594 -32.95 30.96 10.95
CA LYS A 594 -34.10 30.58 10.10
C LYS A 594 -33.94 30.88 8.58
N PRO A 595 -33.29 31.98 8.15
CA PRO A 595 -33.04 32.25 6.73
C PRO A 595 -32.24 31.19 5.95
N ILE A 596 -31.53 30.25 6.59
CA ILE A 596 -30.72 29.23 5.89
C ILE A 596 -31.51 27.95 5.55
N PHE A 597 -32.76 27.84 6.01
CA PHE A 597 -33.59 26.66 5.83
C PHE A 597 -34.38 26.59 4.50
N PRO A 598 -34.88 27.69 3.89
CA PRO A 598 -35.61 27.64 2.63
C PRO A 598 -34.89 26.83 1.53
N ARG A 599 -35.63 26.09 0.70
CA ARG A 599 -35.09 25.29 -0.43
C ARG A 599 -34.41 26.14 -1.50
N THR A 600 -34.75 27.42 -1.59
CA THR A 600 -34.03 28.41 -2.41
C THR A 600 -32.57 28.59 -2.02
N ILE A 601 -32.17 28.19 -0.80
CA ILE A 601 -30.79 28.07 -0.34
C ILE A 601 -30.49 26.58 -0.10
N ASP A 602 -30.20 25.86 -1.18
CA ASP A 602 -29.95 24.41 -1.15
C ASP A 602 -28.51 24.07 -0.72
N GLY A 603 -28.22 24.25 0.56
CA GLY A 603 -26.93 23.93 1.18
C GLY A 603 -26.96 22.70 2.09
N ASP A 604 -25.86 21.94 2.10
CA ASP A 604 -25.61 20.88 3.09
C ASP A 604 -25.23 21.50 4.44
N LEU A 605 -26.18 21.56 5.38
CA LEU A 605 -25.92 22.15 6.71
C LEU A 605 -24.90 21.38 7.55
N LEU A 606 -24.60 20.11 7.25
CA LEU A 606 -23.50 19.38 7.91
C LEU A 606 -22.12 19.97 7.53
N LYS A 607 -22.05 20.75 6.44
CA LYS A 607 -20.85 21.44 5.96
C LYS A 607 -20.93 22.96 6.16
N LEU A 608 -21.88 23.44 6.96
CA LEU A 608 -22.01 24.86 7.29
C LEU A 608 -20.81 25.33 8.09
N VAL A 609 -20.14 26.40 7.63
CA VAL A 609 -19.04 27.05 8.35
C VAL A 609 -19.46 28.48 8.70
N HIS A 610 -19.45 28.80 9.99
CA HIS A 610 -19.67 30.16 10.47
C HIS A 610 -18.38 30.97 10.31
N LEU A 611 -18.30 31.84 9.29
CA LEU A 611 -17.07 32.54 8.92
C LEU A 611 -16.74 33.74 9.84
N SER A 612 -17.74 34.55 10.18
CA SER A 612 -17.58 35.71 11.05
C SER A 612 -18.92 36.16 11.63
N ASN A 613 -18.86 36.76 12.82
CA ASN A 613 -19.97 37.44 13.49
C ASN A 613 -19.51 38.83 13.92
N GLY A 614 -20.43 39.79 14.04
CA GLY A 614 -20.10 41.14 14.48
C GLY A 614 -21.32 41.87 15.06
N PHE A 615 -21.12 42.49 16.22
CA PHE A 615 -22.12 43.30 16.89
C PHE A 615 -21.86 44.79 16.65
N ARG A 616 -22.92 45.60 16.54
CA ARG A 616 -22.82 47.05 16.43
C ARG A 616 -23.96 47.72 17.19
N MET A 617 -23.63 48.38 18.29
CA MET A 617 -24.57 49.24 19.02
C MET A 617 -25.03 50.39 18.11
N ILE A 618 -26.33 50.67 18.12
CA ILE A 618 -26.89 51.86 17.47
C ILE A 618 -26.56 53.08 18.36
N PRO A 619 -25.99 54.17 17.81
CA PRO A 619 -25.64 55.36 18.60
C PRO A 619 -26.80 55.86 19.47
N GLY A 620 -26.53 56.14 20.75
CA GLY A 620 -27.53 56.57 21.74
C GLY A 620 -28.36 55.46 22.38
N SER A 621 -28.19 54.19 21.98
CA SER A 621 -28.85 53.05 22.63
C SER A 621 -28.20 52.71 23.97
N ARG A 622 -29.00 52.29 24.95
CA ARG A 622 -28.50 51.68 26.19
C ARG A 622 -27.97 50.27 25.92
N ALA A 623 -27.14 49.77 26.85
CA ALA A 623 -26.80 48.35 26.90
C ALA A 623 -28.05 47.51 27.18
N ILE A 624 -27.97 46.22 26.91
CA ILE A 624 -29.03 45.26 27.26
C ILE A 624 -29.07 45.12 28.78
N GLU A 625 -30.25 45.23 29.38
CA GLU A 625 -30.50 45.14 30.82
C GLU A 625 -31.45 43.97 31.13
N GLU A 626 -31.54 43.57 32.40
CA GLU A 626 -32.56 42.62 32.87
C GLU A 626 -33.98 43.20 32.71
N GLY A 627 -34.91 42.43 32.12
CA GLY A 627 -36.29 42.85 31.81
C GLY A 627 -37.01 42.02 30.75
#